data_AF-A0A7V8ZL30-F1
#
_entry.id   AF-A0A7V8ZL30-F1
#
_cell.length_a   1.000
_cell.length_b   1.000
_cell.length_c   1.000
_cell.angle_alpha   90.00
_cell.angle_beta   90.00
_cell.angle_gamma   90.00
#
_symmetry.space_group_name_H-M   'P 1'
#
loop_
_entity.id
_entity.type
_entity.pdbx_description
1 polymer ?
#
loop_
_entity_poly.entity_id
_entity_poly.type
_entity_poly.pdbx_seq_one_letter_code
_entity_poly.pdbx_strand_id
1 'polypeptide(L)' 'LDYVRHAAAQAIDRPWFAIGGIDTANVREVVEAGARRIVAVRALVDAPDPAQAAATLKAALEEAPVGIA' A
#
# COMPACT_ATOMS: atom_id res chain seq x y z
N LEU A 1 9.70 6.69 5.03
CA LEU A 1 9.24 5.35 4.55
C LEU A 1 10.43 4.40 4.38
N ASP A 2 11.45 4.50 5.23
CA ASP A 2 12.77 3.92 4.94
C ASP A 2 12.76 2.40 5.03
N TYR A 3 11.97 1.83 5.94
CA TYR A 3 11.75 0.39 6.02
C TYR A 3 11.04 -0.18 4.79
N VAL A 4 10.13 0.58 4.16
CA VAL A 4 9.46 0.16 2.93
C VAL A 4 10.48 0.11 1.78
N ARG A 5 11.31 1.16 1.64
CA ARG A 5 12.38 1.19 0.63
C ARG A 5 13.41 0.08 0.86
N HIS A 6 13.78 -0.15 2.12
CA HIS A 6 14.70 -1.24 2.50
C HIS A 6 14.15 -2.59 2.08
N ALA A 7 12.88 -2.89 2.41
CA ALA A 7 12.21 -4.14 2.03
C ALA A 7 12.08 -4.29 0.51
N ALA A 8 11.74 -3.21 -0.21
CA ALA A 8 11.63 -3.23 -1.67
C ALA A 8 12.98 -3.47 -2.37
N ALA A 9 14.10 -3.06 -1.76
CA ALA A 9 15.44 -3.28 -2.29
C ALA A 9 15.99 -4.70 -2.02
N GLN A 10 15.32 -5.49 -1.18
CA GLN A 10 15.73 -6.87 -0.92
C GLN A 10 15.24 -7.79 -2.06
N ALA A 11 16.07 -8.76 -2.48
CA ALA A 11 15.66 -9.85 -3.37
C ALA A 11 14.81 -10.86 -2.59
N ILE A 12 13.56 -10.49 -2.30
CA ILE A 12 12.63 -11.29 -1.49
C ILE A 12 11.69 -12.05 -2.44
N ASP A 13 11.84 -13.37 -2.50
CA ASP A 13 10.93 -14.27 -3.24
C ASP A 13 9.54 -14.40 -2.57
N ARG A 14 9.43 -13.93 -1.33
CA ARG A 14 8.21 -13.98 -0.52
C ARG A 14 7.39 -12.68 -0.61
N PRO A 15 6.08 -12.76 -0.82
CA PRO A 15 5.21 -11.57 -0.72
C PRO A 15 5.32 -10.91 0.66
N TRP A 16 5.34 -9.57 0.67
CA TRP A 16 5.29 -8.75 1.87
C TRP A 16 4.25 -7.64 1.74
N PHE A 17 3.85 -7.07 2.88
CA PHE A 17 2.81 -6.06 2.97
C PHE A 17 3.31 -4.88 3.81
N ALA A 18 3.12 -3.65 3.33
CA ALA A 18 3.30 -2.46 4.16
C ALA A 18 2.08 -2.30 5.08
N ILE A 19 2.31 -1.99 6.36
CA ILE A 19 1.25 -1.82 7.36
C ILE A 19 1.62 -0.70 8.32
N GLY A 20 0.59 -0.08 8.90
CA GLY A 20 0.72 0.93 9.96
C GLY A 20 0.37 2.32 9.45
N GLY A 21 -0.79 2.83 9.84
CA GLY A 21 -1.21 4.20 9.52
C GLY A 21 -1.39 4.51 8.03
N ILE A 22 -1.57 3.49 7.17
CA ILE A 22 -1.79 3.69 5.73
C ILE A 22 -3.24 4.10 5.47
N ASP A 23 -3.43 5.14 4.67
CA ASP A 23 -4.72 5.69 4.28
C ASP A 23 -4.69 6.29 2.86
N THR A 24 -5.81 6.89 2.43
CA THR A 24 -5.96 7.46 1.09
C THR A 24 -5.07 8.69 0.85
N ALA A 25 -4.56 9.34 1.89
CA ALA A 25 -3.70 10.51 1.75
C ALA A 25 -2.24 10.10 1.52
N ASN A 26 -1.78 8.99 2.11
CA ASN A 26 -0.37 8.57 2.05
C ASN A 26 -0.08 7.31 1.21
N VAL A 27 -1.09 6.60 0.71
CA VAL A 27 -0.91 5.34 -0.02
C VAL A 27 0.02 5.49 -1.24
N ARG A 28 -0.01 6.64 -1.94
CA ARG A 28 0.86 6.89 -3.10
C ARG A 28 2.33 6.92 -2.70
N GLU A 29 2.68 7.60 -1.61
CA GLU A 29 4.05 7.64 -1.11
C GLU A 29 4.56 6.24 -0.73
N VAL A 30 3.68 5.40 -0.16
CA VAL A 30 3.99 4.00 0.20
C VAL A 30 4.25 3.15 -1.05
N VAL A 31 3.47 3.35 -2.11
CA VAL A 31 3.66 2.70 -3.41
C VAL A 31 4.93 3.16 -4.11
N GLU A 32 5.21 4.47 -4.11
CA GLU A 32 6.46 5.07 -4.62
C GLU A 32 7.69 4.57 -3.84
N ALA A 33 7.54 4.25 -2.56
CA ALA A 33 8.58 3.62 -1.75
C ALA A 33 8.82 2.13 -2.08
N GLY A 34 8.03 1.55 -3.00
CA GLY A 34 8.20 0.20 -3.51
C GLY A 34 7.18 -0.82 -3.00
N ALA A 35 6.21 -0.41 -2.17
CA ALA A 35 5.15 -1.32 -1.77
C ALA A 35 4.27 -1.70 -2.96
N ARG A 36 3.84 -2.97 -2.98
CA ARG A 36 2.86 -3.51 -3.94
C ARG A 36 1.62 -4.10 -3.26
N ARG A 37 1.65 -4.19 -1.93
CA ARG A 37 0.56 -4.70 -1.10
C ARG A 37 0.55 -3.92 0.20
N ILE A 38 -0.64 -3.59 0.70
CA ILE A 38 -0.82 -2.84 1.94
C ILE A 38 -1.84 -3.51 2.84
N VAL A 39 -1.80 -3.16 4.12
CA VAL A 39 -2.88 -3.43 5.08
C VAL A 39 -3.41 -2.11 5.61
N ALA A 40 -4.70 -1.86 5.41
CA ALA A 40 -5.41 -0.67 5.87
C ALA A 40 -6.57 -1.09 6.77
N VAL A 41 -6.62 -0.57 8.01
CA VAL A 41 -7.68 -0.89 8.99
C VAL A 41 -8.53 0.34 9.24
N ARG A 42 -8.02 1.32 10.00
CA ARG A 42 -8.76 2.55 10.35
C ARG A 42 -9.21 3.36 9.12
N ALA A 43 -8.39 3.37 8.06
CA ALA A 43 -8.74 4.01 6.79
C ALA A 43 -9.97 3.41 6.10
N LEU A 44 -10.40 2.20 6.49
CA LEU A 44 -11.61 1.57 6.00
C LEU A 44 -12.71 1.54 7.07
N VAL A 45 -12.39 1.11 8.29
CA VAL A 45 -13.35 0.95 9.38
C VAL A 45 -13.94 2.28 9.83
N ASP A 46 -13.13 3.33 9.87
CA ASP A 46 -13.53 4.66 10.36
C ASP A 46 -13.94 5.60 9.20
N ALA A 47 -13.92 5.12 7.95
CA ALA A 47 -14.26 5.93 6.80
C ALA A 47 -15.77 6.23 6.74
N PRO A 48 -16.17 7.48 6.42
CA PRO A 48 -17.58 7.80 6.17
C PRO A 48 -18.19 6.97 5.03
N ASP A 49 -17.37 6.61 4.04
CA ASP A 49 -17.71 5.69 2.95
C ASP A 49 -16.56 4.68 2.77
N PRO A 50 -16.66 3.49 3.39
CA PRO A 50 -15.63 2.44 3.28
C PRO A 50 -15.44 1.93 1.85
N ALA A 51 -16.49 1.93 1.02
CA ALA A 51 -16.40 1.46 -0.36
C ALA A 51 -15.60 2.44 -1.22
N GLN A 52 -15.87 3.73 -1.07
CA GLN A 52 -15.08 4.78 -1.73
C GLN A 52 -13.62 4.75 -1.25
N ALA A 53 -13.37 4.64 0.06
CA ALA A 53 -12.01 4.56 0.60
C ALA A 53 -11.25 3.35 0.04
N ALA A 54 -11.88 2.17 0.00
CA ALA A 54 -11.30 0.97 -0.60
C ALA A 54 -11.00 1.15 -2.09
N ALA A 55 -11.90 1.78 -2.86
CA ALA A 55 -11.69 2.04 -4.27
C ALA A 55 -10.50 2.98 -4.52
N THR A 56 -10.35 4.05 -3.72
CA THR A 56 -9.21 4.96 -3.81
C THR A 56 -7.89 4.26 -3.47
N LEU A 57 -7.86 3.45 -2.41
CA LEU A 57 -6.67 2.67 -2.05
C LEU A 57 -6.30 1.67 -3.14
N LYS A 58 -7.29 0.98 -3.73
CA LYS A 58 -7.08 0.04 -4.84
C LYS A 58 -6.52 0.74 -6.08
N ALA A 59 -7.07 1.89 -6.47
CA ALA A 59 -6.61 2.65 -7.63
C ALA A 59 -5.13 3.03 -7.50
N ALA A 60 -4.70 3.49 -6.33
CA ALA A 60 -3.30 3.82 -6.08
C ALA A 60 -2.35 2.61 -6.19
N LEU A 61 -2.83 1.40 -5.91
CA LEU A 61 -2.04 0.17 -6.08
C LEU A 61 -1.97 -0.29 -7.54
N GLU A 62 -3.03 -0.08 -8.33
CA GLU A 62 -3.10 -0.47 -9.75
C GLU A 62 -2.30 0.46 -10.67
N GLU A 63 -2.09 1.72 -10.26
CA GLU A 63 -1.18 2.65 -10.94
C GLU A 63 0.28 2.15 -10.92
N ALA A 64 0.64 1.26 -10.00
CA ALA A 64 1.93 0.59 -9.97
C ALA A 64 1.85 -0.79 -10.65
N PRO A 65 2.78 -1.11 -11.58
CA PRO A 65 2.79 -2.44 -12.20
C PRO A 65 2.91 -3.52 -11.12
N VAL A 66 1.98 -4.48 -11.16
CA VAL A 66 2.01 -5.67 -10.31
C VAL A 66 3.17 -6.53 -10.75
N GLY A 67 4.34 -6.33 -10.13
CA GLY A 67 5.48 -7.21 -10.29
C GLY A 67 5.15 -8.59 -9.71
N ILE A 68 4.98 -9.57 -10.58
CA ILE A 68 5.39 -10.94 -10.28
C ILE A 68 6.91 -10.96 -10.42
N ALA A 69 7.60 -11.25 -9.32
CA ALA A 69 9.01 -11.60 -9.35
C ALA A 69 9.19 -12.89 -10.17
#